data_AF-A0A520U4X0-F1
#
_entry.id   AF-A0A520U4X0-F1
#
_cell.length_a   1.000
_cell.length_b   1.000
_cell.length_c   1.000
_cell.angle_alpha   90.00
_cell.angle_beta   90.00
_cell.angle_gamma   90.00
#
_symmetry.space_group_name_H-M   'P 1'
#
loop_
_entity.id
_entity.type
_entity.pdbx_description
1 polymer ?
#
loop_
_entity_poly.entity_id
_entity_poly.type
_entity_poly.pdbx_seq_one_letter_code
_entity_poly.pdbx_strand_id
1 'polypeptide(L)'
;MKIDILAIGAHPDDIELGAGATLAKEIAQGHTVGIIDLTRGELGTRGTAETRDKEAENAKKILGASFRINMGFADGFFINDKEHQMKLISQIRKYQPDVILCNAFDDRHIDHPKASDLTSHSCFLSGLQKIKTEDEKGVLQKPWRPSKVY
;
A
#
# COMPACT_ATOMS: atom_id res chain seq x y z
N MET A 1 3.41 -14.53 3.01
CA MET A 1 4.68 -14.17 3.67
C MET A 1 4.36 -13.06 4.64
N LYS A 2 4.74 -13.16 5.92
CA LYS A 2 4.63 -12.05 6.86
C LYS A 2 5.74 -11.03 6.57
N ILE A 3 5.45 -9.73 6.67
CA ILE A 3 6.44 -8.65 6.55
C ILE A 3 6.40 -7.74 7.78
N ASP A 4 7.45 -6.96 8.00
CA ASP A 4 7.53 -6.04 9.14
C ASP A 4 6.80 -4.72 8.82
N ILE A 5 7.02 -4.18 7.61
CA ILE A 5 6.49 -2.88 7.18
C ILE A 5 5.81 -2.99 5.81
N LEU A 6 4.61 -2.44 5.70
CA LEU A 6 3.92 -2.21 4.43
C LEU A 6 3.76 -0.70 4.19
N ALA A 7 4.36 -0.17 3.13
CA ALA A 7 4.19 1.22 2.72
C ALA A 7 3.11 1.31 1.63
N ILE A 8 2.11 2.17 1.81
CA ILE A 8 0.97 2.33 0.91
C ILE A 8 0.93 3.77 0.40
N GLY A 9 1.21 3.97 -0.89
CA GLY A 9 1.13 5.27 -1.56
C GLY A 9 -0.10 5.36 -2.46
N ALA A 10 -0.62 6.56 -2.67
CA ALA A 10 -1.66 6.79 -3.68
C ALA A 10 -1.10 6.47 -5.07
N HIS A 11 0.10 6.98 -5.39
CA HIS A 11 0.75 6.83 -6.70
C HIS A 11 2.19 6.29 -6.58
N PRO A 12 2.75 5.74 -7.67
CA PRO A 12 4.13 5.27 -7.66
C PRO A 12 5.15 6.42 -7.62
N ASP A 13 5.63 6.79 -6.44
CA ASP A 13 6.73 7.75 -6.10
C ASP A 13 6.47 8.39 -4.73
N ASP A 14 5.21 8.43 -4.29
CA ASP A 14 4.79 8.95 -2.99
C ASP A 14 5.61 8.36 -1.83
N ILE A 15 5.84 7.04 -1.87
CA ILE A 15 6.57 6.32 -0.82
C ILE A 15 8.06 6.68 -0.83
N GLU A 16 8.66 6.76 -2.01
CA GLU A 16 10.05 7.16 -2.16
C GLU A 16 10.28 8.58 -1.66
N LEU A 17 9.37 9.49 -1.98
CA LEU A 17 9.42 10.90 -1.57
C LEU A 17 9.21 11.07 -0.06
N GLY A 18 8.19 10.41 0.50
CA GLY A 18 7.80 10.59 1.89
C GLY A 18 8.58 9.75 2.90
N ALA A 19 8.97 8.54 2.51
CA ALA A 19 9.50 7.53 3.44
C ALA A 19 10.70 6.72 2.91
N GLY A 20 11.24 7.04 1.73
CA GLY A 20 12.30 6.23 1.10
C GLY A 20 13.52 6.01 2.00
N ALA A 21 14.02 7.07 2.65
CA ALA A 21 15.17 6.98 3.57
C ALA A 21 14.85 6.14 4.83
N THR A 22 13.65 6.29 5.38
CA THR A 22 13.18 5.50 6.51
C THR A 22 13.11 4.02 6.14
N LEU A 23 12.49 3.68 5.01
CA LEU A 23 12.39 2.31 4.54
C LEU A 23 13.77 1.70 4.24
N ALA A 24 14.67 2.44 3.60
CA ALA A 24 16.03 1.99 3.34
C ALA A 24 16.78 1.66 4.63
N LYS A 25 16.62 2.49 5.66
CA LYS A 25 17.21 2.27 6.99
C LYS A 25 16.65 1.00 7.64
N GLU A 26 15.33 0.81 7.63
CA GLU A 26 14.71 -0.36 8.23
C GLU A 26 15.10 -1.65 7.50
N ILE A 27 15.19 -1.62 6.17
CA ILE A 27 15.71 -2.73 5.36
C ILE A 27 17.17 -3.05 5.73
N ALA A 28 18.01 -2.03 5.89
CA ALA A 28 19.40 -2.21 6.33
C ALA A 28 19.53 -2.81 7.74
N GLN A 29 18.50 -2.67 8.58
CA GLN A 29 18.41 -3.31 9.90
C GLN A 29 17.86 -4.74 9.84
N GLY A 30 17.50 -5.25 8.66
CA GLY A 30 16.99 -6.60 8.45
C GLY A 30 15.46 -6.71 8.44
N HIS A 31 14.73 -5.58 8.48
CA HIS A 31 13.27 -5.61 8.36
C HIS A 31 12.82 -5.87 6.92
N THR A 32 11.76 -6.65 6.79
CA THR A 32 11.12 -6.97 5.51
C THR A 32 10.10 -5.88 5.16
N VAL A 33 10.30 -5.22 4.02
CA VAL A 33 9.44 -4.13 3.53
C VAL A 33 8.71 -4.54 2.25
N GLY A 34 7.41 -4.23 2.17
CA GLY A 34 6.62 -4.29 0.94
C GLY A 34 6.01 -2.92 0.60
N ILE A 35 5.72 -2.69 -0.68
CA ILE A 35 5.09 -1.46 -1.17
C ILE A 35 3.80 -1.79 -1.90
N ILE A 36 2.76 -0.98 -1.69
CA ILE A 36 1.55 -0.97 -2.49
C ILE A 36 1.30 0.44 -3.02
N ASP A 37 1.12 0.57 -4.33
CA ASP A 37 0.59 1.77 -4.95
C ASP A 37 -0.91 1.55 -5.21
N LEU A 38 -1.77 2.47 -4.79
CA LEU A 38 -3.22 2.33 -4.96
C LEU A 38 -3.63 2.51 -6.44
N THR A 39 -3.03 3.48 -7.13
CA THR A 39 -3.30 3.83 -8.53
C THR A 39 -2.03 3.69 -9.36
N ARG A 40 -2.13 3.77 -10.70
CA ARG A 40 -0.95 3.79 -11.58
C ARG A 40 -0.40 5.20 -11.79
N GLY A 41 -1.04 6.23 -11.23
CA GLY A 41 -0.72 7.63 -11.51
C GLY A 41 -0.99 8.02 -12.97
N GLU A 42 -1.97 7.39 -13.62
CA GLU A 42 -2.21 7.52 -15.05
C GLU A 42 -2.73 8.90 -15.51
N LEU A 43 -3.17 9.76 -14.58
CA LEU A 43 -3.52 11.16 -14.88
C LEU A 43 -2.31 12.10 -14.75
N GLY A 44 -1.14 11.57 -14.40
CA GLY A 44 0.10 12.32 -14.38
C GLY A 44 0.43 12.98 -15.73
N THR A 45 0.92 14.22 -15.71
CA THR A 45 1.15 15.00 -16.95
C THR A 45 2.25 14.43 -17.86
N ARG A 46 3.18 13.65 -17.31
CA ARG A 46 4.37 13.14 -18.02
C ARG A 46 4.50 11.64 -17.86
N GLY A 47 5.07 11.02 -18.89
CA GLY A 47 5.28 9.58 -18.94
C GLY A 47 4.05 8.83 -19.45
N THR A 48 4.11 7.51 -19.38
CA THR A 48 3.01 6.59 -19.65
C THR A 48 2.91 5.60 -18.50
N ALA A 49 1.77 4.90 -18.37
CA ALA A 49 1.61 3.87 -17.35
C ALA A 49 2.73 2.81 -17.41
N GLU A 50 3.12 2.38 -18.62
CA GLU A 50 4.18 1.38 -18.81
C GLU A 50 5.57 1.90 -18.43
N THR A 51 5.81 3.20 -18.63
CA THR A 51 7.06 3.83 -18.21
C THR A 51 7.10 3.92 -16.68
N ARG A 52 5.97 4.32 -16.08
CA ARG A 52 5.81 4.41 -14.63
C ARG A 52 5.96 3.05 -13.94
N ASP A 53 5.42 1.98 -14.53
CA ASP A 53 5.59 0.61 -14.04
C ASP A 53 7.08 0.20 -13.98
N LYS A 54 7.86 0.56 -15.02
CA LYS A 54 9.30 0.27 -15.05
C LYS A 54 10.08 1.09 -14.04
N GLU A 55 9.75 2.37 -13.88
CA GLU A 55 10.36 3.25 -12.88
C GLU A 55 10.08 2.75 -11.47
N ALA A 56 8.83 2.36 -11.20
CA ALA A 56 8.38 1.82 -9.93
C ALA A 56 9.11 0.51 -9.57
N GLU A 57 9.30 -0.41 -10.54
CA GLU A 57 10.05 -1.65 -10.33
C GLU A 57 11.55 -1.38 -10.12
N ASN A 58 12.13 -0.39 -10.79
CA ASN A 58 13.52 0.02 -10.57
C ASN A 58 13.70 0.63 -9.18
N ALA A 59 12.79 1.50 -8.74
CA ALA A 59 12.80 2.09 -7.41
C ALA A 59 12.69 1.01 -6.32
N LYS A 60 11.81 0.01 -6.50
CA LYS A 60 11.72 -1.15 -5.61
C LYS A 60 13.08 -1.86 -5.46
N LYS A 61 13.78 -2.11 -6.57
CA LYS A 61 15.10 -2.77 -6.58
C LYS A 61 16.17 -1.92 -5.87
N ILE A 62 16.18 -0.62 -6.13
CA ILE A 62 17.13 0.32 -5.51
C ILE A 62 16.91 0.36 -4.00
N LEU A 63 15.65 0.43 -3.56
CA LEU A 63 15.31 0.48 -2.14
C LEU A 63 15.56 -0.86 -1.43
N GLY A 64 15.47 -1.98 -2.15
CA GLY A 64 15.57 -3.32 -1.59
C GLY A 64 14.24 -3.86 -1.03
N ALA A 65 13.10 -3.31 -1.46
CA ALA A 65 11.79 -3.79 -1.02
C ALA A 65 11.50 -5.20 -1.59
N SER A 66 10.90 -6.06 -0.76
CA SER A 66 10.62 -7.47 -1.10
C SER A 66 9.60 -7.62 -2.22
N PHE A 67 8.63 -6.72 -2.28
CA PHE A 67 7.67 -6.64 -3.38
C PHE A 67 7.15 -5.20 -3.53
N ARG A 68 6.61 -4.92 -4.72
CA ARG A 68 5.79 -3.76 -5.01
C ARG A 68 4.58 -4.19 -5.82
N ILE A 69 3.39 -3.75 -5.43
CA ILE A 69 2.12 -4.13 -6.08
C ILE A 69 1.34 -2.87 -6.41
N ASN A 70 0.78 -2.82 -7.61
CA ASN A 70 -0.18 -1.79 -7.99
C ASN A 70 -1.61 -2.35 -7.88
N MET A 71 -2.51 -1.65 -7.19
CA MET A 71 -3.91 -2.09 -7.04
C MET A 71 -4.80 -1.72 -8.23
N GLY A 72 -4.32 -0.82 -9.10
CA GLY A 72 -5.04 -0.40 -10.31
C GLY A 72 -6.33 0.34 -10.02
N PHE A 73 -6.43 1.04 -8.88
CA PHE A 73 -7.53 1.95 -8.64
C PHE A 73 -7.43 3.16 -9.57
N ALA A 74 -8.58 3.75 -9.88
CA ALA A 74 -8.65 4.90 -10.77
C ALA A 74 -8.02 6.14 -10.11
N ASP A 75 -6.96 6.66 -10.74
CA ASP A 75 -6.26 7.86 -10.32
C ASP A 75 -7.21 9.06 -10.25
N GLY A 76 -7.21 9.81 -9.15
CA GLY A 76 -8.13 10.92 -8.86
C GLY A 76 -9.53 10.49 -8.36
N PHE A 77 -9.94 9.24 -8.57
CA PHE A 77 -11.34 8.82 -8.46
C PHE A 77 -11.63 7.72 -7.45
N PHE A 78 -10.61 7.03 -6.93
CA PHE A 78 -10.84 6.05 -5.86
C PHE A 78 -11.43 6.72 -4.62
N ILE A 79 -12.26 5.96 -3.90
CA ILE A 79 -12.96 6.43 -2.70
C ILE A 79 -12.82 5.40 -1.58
N ASN A 80 -13.12 5.83 -0.36
CA ASN A 80 -13.16 4.94 0.79
C ASN A 80 -14.51 4.21 0.88
N ASP A 81 -14.72 3.23 0.00
CA ASP A 81 -15.91 2.38 0.00
C ASP A 81 -15.57 0.91 0.32
N LYS A 82 -16.62 0.08 0.41
CA LYS A 82 -16.46 -1.35 0.70
C LYS A 82 -15.64 -2.07 -0.38
N GLU A 83 -15.75 -1.69 -1.65
CA GLU A 83 -15.04 -2.39 -2.73
C GLU A 83 -13.53 -2.22 -2.57
N HIS A 84 -13.07 -0.98 -2.42
CA HIS A 84 -11.67 -0.64 -2.25
C HIS A 84 -11.12 -1.18 -0.92
N GLN A 85 -11.91 -1.05 0.16
CA GLN A 85 -11.55 -1.62 1.47
C GLN A 85 -11.35 -3.14 1.38
N MET A 86 -12.26 -3.88 0.75
CA MET A 86 -12.15 -5.35 0.67
C MET A 86 -10.90 -5.78 -0.11
N LYS A 87 -10.54 -5.06 -1.18
CA LYS A 87 -9.30 -5.30 -1.93
C LYS A 87 -8.07 -5.04 -1.06
N LEU A 88 -8.03 -3.93 -0.33
CA LEU A 88 -6.88 -3.58 0.51
C LEU A 88 -6.77 -4.47 1.76
N ILE A 89 -7.89 -4.82 2.40
CA ILE A 89 -7.96 -5.77 3.52
C ILE A 89 -7.36 -7.12 3.11
N SER A 90 -7.64 -7.60 1.90
CA SER A 90 -7.07 -8.87 1.40
C SER A 90 -5.53 -8.80 1.33
N GLN A 91 -4.96 -7.67 0.89
CA GLN A 91 -3.51 -7.48 0.87
C GLN A 91 -2.92 -7.38 2.28
N ILE A 92 -3.54 -6.61 3.18
CA ILE A 92 -3.11 -6.51 4.58
C ILE A 92 -3.09 -7.89 5.25
N ARG A 93 -4.13 -8.73 5.01
CA ARG A 93 -4.19 -10.09 5.57
C ARG A 93 -3.27 -11.09 4.89
N LYS A 94 -2.91 -10.86 3.62
CA LYS A 94 -1.93 -11.66 2.87
C LYS A 94 -0.53 -11.47 3.44
N TYR A 95 -0.17 -10.22 3.75
CA TYR A 95 1.19 -9.85 4.17
C TYR A 95 1.36 -9.65 5.67
N GLN A 96 0.27 -9.53 6.43
CA GLN A 96 0.26 -9.43 7.88
C GLN A 96 1.30 -8.44 8.45
N PRO A 97 1.37 -7.19 7.95
CA PRO A 97 2.39 -6.24 8.38
C PRO A 97 2.17 -5.81 9.84
N ASP A 98 3.26 -5.63 10.58
CA ASP A 98 3.20 -5.09 11.94
C ASP A 98 3.04 -3.55 11.92
N VAL A 99 3.69 -2.88 10.96
CA VAL A 99 3.62 -1.43 10.74
C VAL A 99 3.13 -1.11 9.34
N ILE A 100 2.26 -0.11 9.23
CA ILE A 100 1.87 0.50 7.96
C ILE A 100 2.30 1.96 7.93
N LEU A 101 2.89 2.39 6.81
CA LEU A 101 3.11 3.79 6.46
C LEU A 101 2.18 4.13 5.30
N CYS A 102 1.48 5.26 5.36
CA CYS A 102 0.67 5.76 4.24
C CYS A 102 0.84 7.28 4.02
N ASN A 103 0.21 7.80 2.96
CA ASN A 103 0.18 9.24 2.71
C ASN A 103 -0.35 10.02 3.93
N ALA A 104 0.04 11.29 4.05
CA ALA A 104 -0.46 12.16 5.12
C ALA A 104 -1.97 12.43 4.98
N PHE A 105 -2.65 12.59 6.13
CA PHE A 105 -4.08 12.90 6.18
C PHE A 105 -4.42 14.36 5.80
N ASP A 106 -3.44 15.25 5.75
CA ASP A 106 -3.58 16.65 5.32
C ASP A 106 -2.50 16.95 4.27
N ASP A 107 -2.94 17.07 3.01
CA ASP A 107 -2.09 17.32 1.86
C ASP A 107 -2.92 18.02 0.77
N ARG A 108 -2.26 18.87 -0.03
CA ARG A 108 -2.88 19.57 -1.17
C ARG A 108 -3.37 18.61 -2.26
N HIS A 109 -2.73 17.45 -2.40
CA HIS A 109 -3.10 16.46 -3.41
C HIS A 109 -4.26 15.63 -2.88
N ILE A 110 -5.45 15.79 -3.46
CA ILE A 110 -6.71 15.22 -2.94
C ILE A 110 -6.69 13.70 -2.74
N ASP A 111 -5.85 12.98 -3.45
CA ASP A 111 -5.74 11.52 -3.32
C ASP A 111 -4.91 11.08 -2.11
N HIS A 112 -3.99 11.90 -1.61
CA HIS A 112 -3.19 11.58 -0.43
C HIS A 112 -4.06 11.41 0.84
N PRO A 113 -4.95 12.35 1.20
CA PRO A 113 -5.82 12.15 2.35
C PRO A 113 -6.84 11.02 2.11
N LYS A 114 -7.30 10.79 0.87
CA LYS A 114 -8.16 9.63 0.54
C LYS A 114 -7.42 8.30 0.76
N ALA A 115 -6.15 8.22 0.36
CA ALA A 115 -5.31 7.03 0.56
C ALA A 115 -5.07 6.78 2.05
N SER A 116 -4.79 7.82 2.83
CA SER A 116 -4.68 7.76 4.29
C SER A 116 -5.96 7.22 4.93
N ASP A 117 -7.12 7.76 4.54
CA ASP A 117 -8.43 7.39 5.07
C ASP A 117 -8.82 5.95 4.71
N LEU A 118 -8.67 5.57 3.44
CA LEU A 118 -8.89 4.20 2.97
C LEU A 118 -7.98 3.19 3.68
N THR A 119 -6.70 3.53 3.83
CA THR A 119 -5.72 2.68 4.51
C THR A 119 -6.08 2.51 5.97
N SER A 120 -6.34 3.60 6.69
CA SER A 120 -6.67 3.59 8.11
C SER A 120 -7.93 2.76 8.40
N HIS A 121 -8.99 2.95 7.62
CA HIS A 121 -10.21 2.15 7.75
C HIS A 121 -9.96 0.67 7.44
N SER A 122 -9.20 0.37 6.38
CA SER A 122 -8.84 -1.01 6.02
C SER A 122 -7.98 -1.69 7.10
N CYS A 123 -7.10 -0.97 7.78
CA CYS A 123 -6.32 -1.48 8.92
C CYS A 123 -7.23 -1.88 10.09
N PHE A 124 -8.23 -1.06 10.41
CA PHE A 124 -9.17 -1.40 11.47
C PHE A 124 -10.01 -2.62 11.10
N LEU A 125 -10.59 -2.60 9.89
CA LEU A 125 -11.51 -3.62 9.38
C LEU A 125 -10.83 -4.97 9.15
N SER A 126 -9.57 -4.98 8.72
CA SER A 126 -8.80 -6.22 8.51
C SER A 126 -8.67 -7.08 9.77
N GLY A 127 -8.73 -6.48 10.96
CA GLY A 127 -8.77 -7.17 12.24
C GLY A 127 -10.11 -7.83 12.61
N LEU A 128 -11.20 -7.55 11.88
CA LEU A 128 -12.53 -8.03 12.23
C LEU A 128 -12.78 -9.45 11.68
N GLN A 129 -13.01 -10.41 12.57
CA GLN A 129 -13.21 -11.83 12.21
C GLN A 129 -14.44 -12.10 11.31
N LYS A 130 -15.44 -11.22 11.35
CA LYS A 130 -16.67 -11.33 10.54
C LYS A 130 -16.47 -10.87 9.09
N ILE A 131 -15.44 -10.08 8.80
CA ILE A 131 -15.06 -9.75 7.42
C ILE A 131 -14.29 -10.95 6.86
N LYS A 132 -14.79 -11.54 5.78
CA LYS A 132 -14.19 -12.69 5.12
C LYS A 132 -13.47 -12.26 3.86
N THR A 133 -12.23 -12.71 3.72
CA THR A 133 -11.42 -12.53 2.52
C THR A 133 -10.76 -13.86 2.21
N GLU A 134 -10.48 -14.11 0.93
CA GLU A 134 -9.84 -15.32 0.44
C GLU A 134 -8.52 -14.94 -0.25
N ASP A 135 -7.56 -15.86 -0.24
CA ASP A 135 -6.35 -15.74 -1.05
C ASP A 135 -6.59 -16.19 -2.50
N GLU A 136 -5.55 -16.14 -3.32
CA GLU A 136 -5.60 -16.52 -4.74
C GLU A 136 -6.01 -17.99 -4.98
N LYS A 137 -6.01 -18.84 -3.94
CA LYS A 137 -6.41 -20.25 -4.00
C LYS A 137 -7.81 -20.48 -3.41
N GLY A 138 -8.53 -19.42 -3.05
CA GLY A 138 -9.84 -19.51 -2.40
C GLY A 138 -9.77 -19.89 -0.91
N VAL A 139 -8.59 -19.82 -0.28
CA VAL A 139 -8.44 -20.15 1.15
C VAL A 139 -8.77 -18.92 1.98
N LEU A 140 -9.65 -19.09 2.97
CA LEU A 140 -10.01 -18.02 3.90
C LEU A 140 -8.78 -17.49 4.65
N GLN A 141 -8.56 -16.18 4.54
CA GLN A 141 -7.50 -15.49 5.25
C GLN A 141 -7.89 -15.23 6.71
N LYS A 142 -6.91 -15.32 7.60
CA LYS A 142 -7.07 -14.99 9.02
C LYS A 142 -7.21 -13.47 9.20
N PRO A 143 -7.99 -13.00 10.20
CA PRO A 143 -8.01 -11.59 10.54
C PRO A 143 -6.61 -11.15 11.00
N TRP A 144 -6.24 -9.93 10.62
CA TRP A 144 -4.97 -9.33 11.00
C TRP A 144 -5.17 -7.83 11.16
N ARG A 145 -4.72 -7.27 12.27
CA ARG A 145 -4.72 -5.82 12.50
C ARG A 145 -3.26 -5.38 12.68
N PRO A 146 -2.74 -4.50 11.81
CA PRO A 146 -1.43 -3.91 12.02
C PRO A 146 -1.35 -3.24 13.39
N SER A 147 -0.20 -3.31 14.04
CA SER A 147 0.00 -2.74 15.38
C SER A 147 0.10 -1.22 15.34
N LYS A 148 0.62 -0.67 14.23
CA LYS A 148 0.80 0.77 14.04
C LYS A 148 0.47 1.18 12.61
N VAL A 149 -0.12 2.35 12.46
CA VAL A 149 -0.41 3.01 11.18
C VAL A 149 0.08 4.44 11.32
N TYR A 150 0.91 4.88 10.37
CA TYR A 150 1.51 6.21 10.31
C TYR A 150 1.19 6.89 8.98
#